data_AF-A0A9D9IXN8-F1
#
_entry.id   AF-A0A9D9IXN8-F1
#
_cell.length_a   1.000
_cell.length_b   1.000
_cell.length_c   1.000
_cell.angle_alpha   90.00
_cell.angle_beta   90.00
_cell.angle_gamma   90.00
#
_symmetry.space_group_name_H-M   'P 1'
#
loop_
_entity.id
_entity.type
_entity.pdbx_description
1 polymer ?
#
loop_
_entity_poly.entity_id
_entity_poly.type
_entity_poly.pdbx_seq_one_letter_code
_entity_poly.pdbx_strand_id
1 'polypeptide(L)'
;MTLEEFQADIRAGIPDILPEPKPYDTSINHAPRRKDILTPAEKELALRNALRYFPARHHALLAGEFAEELRRYGRIYMYRLRPDYDMHARPIDEYPAKCRQAAAIMLMIQNNLDKAVAQHPHELITYGGNGAVFQNWAQYRLTMKYLSEMTDSQTLVMYSGHPLGLFPSHPDAPRVVVTNGMVIPNYSKPDDWERMNALGVSQYGQMTAGSYMYIGP
;
A
#
# COMPACT_ATOMS: atom_id res chain seq x y z
N MET A 1 -21.35 -5.48 -1.25
CA MET A 1 -20.47 -6.63 -0.99
C MET A 1 -20.94 -7.28 0.31
N THR A 2 -21.09 -8.60 0.37
CA THR A 2 -21.39 -9.33 1.62
C THR A 2 -20.14 -9.45 2.50
N LEU A 3 -20.30 -9.89 3.75
CA LEU A 3 -19.17 -10.13 4.64
C LEU A 3 -18.22 -11.20 4.09
N GLU A 4 -18.78 -12.27 3.52
CA GLU A 4 -18.02 -13.38 2.95
C GLU A 4 -17.19 -12.92 1.74
N GLU A 5 -17.77 -12.09 0.87
CA GLU A 5 -17.07 -11.50 -0.27
C GLU A 5 -15.93 -10.58 0.18
N PHE A 6 -16.15 -9.75 1.21
CA PHE A 6 -15.12 -8.90 1.80
C PHE A 6 -13.96 -9.74 2.35
N GLN A 7 -14.27 -10.77 3.13
CA GLN A 7 -13.29 -11.66 3.72
C GLN A 7 -12.49 -12.43 2.66
N ALA A 8 -13.15 -12.86 1.58
CA ALA A 8 -12.49 -13.53 0.47
C ALA A 8 -11.53 -12.58 -0.27
N ASP A 9 -11.95 -11.33 -0.52
CA ASP A 9 -11.11 -10.32 -1.18
C ASP A 9 -9.84 -9.99 -0.37
N ILE A 10 -9.96 -9.88 0.96
CA ILE A 10 -8.82 -9.67 1.86
C ILE A 10 -7.81 -10.84 1.77
N ARG A 11 -8.29 -12.09 1.81
CA ARG A 11 -7.43 -13.29 1.76
C ARG A 11 -6.79 -13.48 0.38
N ALA A 12 -7.40 -13.00 -0.70
CA ALA A 12 -6.89 -13.19 -2.05
C ALA A 12 -5.54 -12.48 -2.27
N GLY A 13 -5.36 -11.30 -1.65
CA GLY A 13 -4.24 -10.42 -1.94
C GLY A 13 -4.31 -9.91 -3.38
N ILE A 14 -3.26 -10.11 -4.17
CA ILE A 14 -3.30 -9.76 -5.60
C ILE A 14 -4.05 -10.88 -6.34
N PRO A 15 -5.21 -10.59 -6.96
CA PRO A 15 -5.99 -11.60 -7.64
C PRO A 15 -5.27 -12.12 -8.90
N ASP A 16 -5.45 -13.41 -9.19
CA ASP A 16 -4.83 -14.05 -10.34
C ASP A 16 -5.36 -13.50 -11.68
N ILE A 17 -6.68 -13.25 -11.70
CA ILE A 17 -7.38 -12.51 -12.75
C ILE A 17 -7.40 -11.04 -12.33
N LEU A 18 -6.77 -10.18 -13.13
CA LEU A 18 -6.71 -8.76 -12.84
C LEU A 18 -8.12 -8.14 -12.93
N PRO A 19 -8.53 -7.32 -11.95
CA PRO A 19 -9.82 -6.62 -12.01
C PRO A 19 -9.78 -5.55 -13.09
N GLU A 20 -10.92 -5.07 -13.55
CA GLU A 20 -11.01 -4.00 -14.54
C GLU A 20 -10.34 -2.69 -14.07
N PRO A 21 -9.82 -1.85 -14.99
CA PRO A 21 -9.31 -0.52 -14.65
C PRO A 21 -10.35 0.30 -13.88
N LYS A 22 -9.90 1.03 -12.85
CA LYS A 22 -10.77 1.91 -12.09
C LYS A 22 -10.91 3.27 -12.77
N PRO A 23 -12.14 3.81 -12.93
CA PRO A 23 -12.32 5.18 -13.40
C PRO A 23 -11.78 6.19 -12.36
N TYR A 24 -11.42 7.38 -12.83
CA TYR A 24 -10.99 8.48 -11.97
C TYR A 24 -12.20 9.06 -11.23
N ASP A 25 -12.14 9.10 -9.89
CA ASP A 25 -13.25 9.51 -9.04
C ASP A 25 -13.19 11.01 -8.72
N THR A 26 -13.91 11.81 -9.49
CA THR A 26 -13.92 13.28 -9.28
C THR A 26 -14.60 13.75 -7.98
N SER A 27 -15.24 12.84 -7.23
CA SER A 27 -15.95 13.19 -5.99
C SER A 27 -15.06 13.23 -4.75
N ILE A 28 -13.81 12.74 -4.85
CA ILE A 28 -12.86 12.72 -3.74
C ILE A 28 -11.65 13.62 -4.01
N ASN A 29 -10.95 13.98 -2.94
CA ASN A 29 -9.69 14.68 -3.04
C ASN A 29 -8.58 13.72 -3.51
N HIS A 30 -7.85 14.15 -4.55
CA HIS A 30 -6.74 13.40 -5.13
C HIS A 30 -5.41 14.14 -4.92
N ALA A 31 -4.34 13.37 -4.73
CA ALA A 31 -3.01 13.96 -4.55
C ALA A 31 -2.57 14.75 -5.80
N PRO A 32 -1.87 15.88 -5.64
CA PRO A 32 -1.33 16.60 -6.78
C PRO A 32 -0.28 15.75 -7.51
N ARG A 33 -0.08 16.03 -8.80
CA ARG A 33 0.97 15.41 -9.61
C ARG A 33 2.34 15.60 -8.93
N ARG A 34 3.08 14.50 -8.77
CA ARG A 34 4.43 14.52 -8.17
C ARG A 34 5.49 14.96 -9.17
N LYS A 35 6.63 15.42 -8.65
CA LYS A 35 7.78 15.88 -9.44
C LYS A 35 8.27 14.75 -10.34
N ASP A 36 8.38 15.02 -11.64
CA ASP A 36 8.99 14.11 -12.60
C ASP A 36 10.53 14.25 -12.53
N ILE A 37 11.13 13.50 -11.62
CA ILE A 37 12.57 13.59 -11.29
C ILE A 37 13.39 12.42 -11.88
N LEU A 38 12.72 11.38 -12.38
CA LEU A 38 13.38 10.17 -12.86
C LEU A 38 13.97 10.37 -14.26
N THR A 39 15.20 9.91 -14.43
CA THR A 39 15.83 9.72 -15.75
C THR A 39 15.11 8.62 -16.54
N PRO A 40 15.30 8.52 -17.87
CA PRO A 40 14.70 7.44 -18.66
C PRO A 40 15.02 6.03 -18.13
N ALA A 41 16.26 5.78 -17.73
CA ALA A 41 16.68 4.50 -17.14
C ALA A 41 16.01 4.23 -15.79
N GLU A 42 15.84 5.27 -14.95
CA GLU A 42 15.12 5.14 -13.69
C GLU A 42 13.62 4.93 -13.89
N LYS A 43 13.01 5.51 -14.92
CA LYS A 43 11.61 5.23 -15.27
C LYS A 43 11.43 3.76 -15.66
N GLU A 44 12.34 3.21 -16.46
CA GLU A 44 12.34 1.78 -16.75
C GLU A 44 12.51 0.93 -15.49
N LEU A 45 13.43 1.32 -14.60
CA LEU A 45 13.60 0.65 -13.30
C LEU A 45 12.36 0.74 -12.42
N ALA A 46 11.67 1.88 -12.37
CA ALA A 46 10.41 2.04 -11.64
C ALA A 46 9.34 1.06 -12.15
N LEU A 47 9.23 0.88 -13.47
CA LEU A 47 8.31 -0.09 -14.07
C LEU A 47 8.70 -1.52 -13.69
N ARG A 48 9.98 -1.89 -13.78
CA ARG A 48 10.46 -3.21 -13.35
C ARG A 48 10.17 -3.46 -11.86
N ASN A 49 10.39 -2.46 -11.01
CA ASN A 49 10.10 -2.52 -9.58
C ASN A 49 8.60 -2.68 -9.31
N ALA A 50 7.73 -2.02 -10.07
CA ALA A 50 6.29 -2.17 -9.96
C ALA A 50 5.83 -3.57 -10.43
N LEU A 51 6.40 -4.08 -11.51
CA LEU A 51 6.05 -5.38 -12.09
C LEU A 51 6.47 -6.59 -11.24
N ARG A 52 7.39 -6.41 -10.26
CA ARG A 52 7.84 -7.47 -9.35
C ARG A 52 6.70 -8.14 -8.56
N TYR A 53 5.60 -7.42 -8.35
CA TYR A 53 4.43 -7.92 -7.63
C TYR A 53 3.55 -8.85 -8.46
N PHE A 54 3.81 -8.99 -9.76
CA PHE A 54 2.90 -9.66 -10.69
C PHE A 54 3.60 -10.79 -11.46
N PRO A 55 2.88 -11.88 -11.77
CA PRO A 55 3.37 -12.89 -12.71
C PRO A 55 3.66 -12.30 -14.11
N ALA A 56 4.65 -12.86 -14.80
CA ALA A 56 5.13 -12.37 -16.10
C ALA A 56 4.03 -12.25 -17.18
N ARG A 57 3.01 -13.11 -17.14
CA ARG A 57 1.87 -13.06 -18.08
C ARG A 57 1.08 -11.74 -18.05
N HIS A 58 1.13 -11.02 -16.93
CA HIS A 58 0.45 -9.74 -16.75
C HIS A 58 1.33 -8.54 -17.13
N HIS A 59 2.63 -8.75 -17.36
CA HIS A 59 3.59 -7.65 -17.51
C HIS A 59 3.32 -6.81 -18.76
N ALA A 60 2.95 -7.42 -19.88
CA ALA A 60 2.69 -6.67 -21.12
C ALA A 60 1.56 -5.63 -20.96
N LEU A 61 0.49 -6.02 -20.26
CA LEU A 61 -0.64 -5.13 -19.96
C LEU A 61 -0.24 -4.07 -18.93
N LEU A 62 0.29 -4.52 -17.78
CA LEU A 62 0.57 -3.65 -16.64
C LEU A 62 1.73 -2.68 -16.88
N ALA A 63 2.70 -3.03 -17.72
CA ALA A 63 3.81 -2.13 -18.05
C ALA A 63 3.30 -0.83 -18.70
N GLY A 64 2.36 -0.94 -19.65
CA GLY A 64 1.73 0.21 -20.29
C GLY A 64 0.91 1.05 -19.32
N GLU A 65 0.12 0.39 -18.47
CA GLU A 65 -0.69 1.05 -17.44
C GLU A 65 0.18 1.80 -16.42
N PHE A 66 1.23 1.16 -15.91
CA PHE A 66 2.15 1.76 -14.93
C PHE A 66 2.99 2.89 -15.54
N ALA A 67 3.37 2.78 -16.82
CA ALA A 67 4.04 3.87 -17.52
C ALA A 67 3.13 5.10 -17.64
N GLU A 68 1.85 4.89 -17.92
CA GLU A 68 0.86 5.96 -17.99
C GLU A 68 0.60 6.58 -16.61
N GLU A 69 0.47 5.77 -15.55
CA GLU A 69 0.37 6.29 -14.18
C GLU A 69 1.59 7.14 -13.80
N LEU A 70 2.80 6.64 -14.07
CA LEU A 70 4.04 7.36 -13.78
C LEU A 70 4.11 8.68 -14.54
N ARG A 71 3.69 8.71 -15.81
CA ARG A 71 3.65 9.94 -16.63
C ARG A 71 2.65 10.95 -16.08
N ARG A 72 1.43 10.48 -15.78
CA ARG A 72 0.29 11.32 -15.39
C ARG A 72 0.42 11.85 -13.97
N TYR A 73 0.79 10.98 -13.03
CA TYR A 73 0.78 11.29 -11.59
C TYR A 73 2.17 11.46 -10.99
N GLY A 74 3.22 11.07 -11.71
CA GLY A 74 4.59 11.01 -11.17
C GLY A 74 4.81 9.83 -10.23
N ARG A 75 3.83 8.92 -10.11
CA ARG A 75 3.83 7.73 -9.24
C ARG A 75 3.04 6.60 -9.87
N ILE A 76 3.35 5.37 -9.46
CA ILE A 76 2.64 4.14 -9.85
C ILE A 76 1.86 3.68 -8.62
N TYR A 77 0.59 4.04 -8.54
CA TYR A 77 -0.31 3.67 -7.43
C TYR A 77 -0.98 2.33 -7.65
N MET A 78 -1.00 1.83 -8.90
CA MET A 78 -1.66 0.60 -9.32
C MET A 78 -3.18 0.67 -9.05
N TYR A 79 -3.85 1.72 -9.53
CA TYR A 79 -5.25 2.01 -9.20
C TYR A 79 -6.20 0.85 -9.48
N ARG A 80 -5.90 0.04 -10.50
CA ARG A 80 -6.62 -1.20 -10.82
C ARG A 80 -6.83 -2.09 -9.60
N LEU A 81 -5.84 -2.18 -8.72
CA LEU A 81 -5.88 -3.05 -7.54
C LEU A 81 -6.63 -2.45 -6.35
N ARG A 82 -7.11 -1.21 -6.42
CA ARG A 82 -7.94 -0.65 -5.34
C ARG A 82 -9.19 -1.53 -5.11
N PRO A 83 -9.49 -1.97 -3.88
CA PRO A 83 -10.68 -2.75 -3.58
C PRO A 83 -11.99 -2.01 -3.88
N ASP A 84 -13.05 -2.79 -4.12
CA ASP A 84 -14.40 -2.27 -4.38
C ASP A 84 -15.28 -2.19 -3.13
N TYR A 85 -14.86 -2.78 -2.01
CA TYR A 85 -15.54 -2.54 -0.75
C TYR A 85 -15.30 -1.12 -0.24
N ASP A 86 -16.24 -0.63 0.56
CA ASP A 86 -16.06 0.61 1.28
C ASP A 86 -14.89 0.49 2.25
N MET A 87 -13.95 1.43 2.12
CA MET A 87 -12.76 1.54 2.94
C MET A 87 -13.12 2.28 4.24
N HIS A 88 -13.24 1.54 5.34
CA HIS A 88 -13.47 2.06 6.68
C HIS A 88 -13.07 1.01 7.73
N ALA A 89 -12.91 1.43 8.98
CA ALA A 89 -12.71 0.51 10.10
C ALA A 89 -14.00 -0.28 10.40
N ARG A 90 -13.93 -1.61 10.30
CA ARG A 90 -15.05 -2.53 10.58
C ARG A 90 -14.97 -3.09 12.00
N PRO A 91 -16.06 -3.69 12.53
CA PRO A 91 -15.98 -4.54 13.72
C PRO A 91 -14.85 -5.58 13.57
N ILE A 92 -14.06 -5.75 14.63
CA ILE A 92 -12.83 -6.57 14.57
C ILE A 92 -13.09 -8.03 14.15
N ASP A 93 -14.26 -8.56 14.47
CA ASP A 93 -14.65 -9.95 14.18
C ASP A 93 -15.10 -10.13 12.70
N GLU A 94 -15.25 -9.06 11.93
CA GLU A 94 -15.48 -9.13 10.47
C GLU A 94 -14.19 -9.39 9.68
N TYR A 95 -13.02 -9.15 10.27
CA TYR A 95 -11.75 -9.37 9.59
C TYR A 95 -11.36 -10.86 9.60
N PRO A 96 -10.92 -11.41 8.46
CA PRO A 96 -10.66 -12.84 8.33
C PRO A 96 -9.28 -13.26 8.87
N ALA A 97 -8.95 -12.90 10.12
CA ALA A 97 -7.65 -13.19 10.72
C ALA A 97 -7.63 -14.48 11.54
N LYS A 98 -6.49 -15.17 11.55
CA LYS A 98 -6.22 -16.24 12.55
C LYS A 98 -5.77 -15.67 13.90
N CYS A 99 -5.15 -14.49 13.89
CA CYS A 99 -4.67 -13.78 15.07
C CYS A 99 -5.47 -12.49 15.28
N ARG A 100 -6.04 -12.29 16.48
CA ARG A 100 -6.85 -11.10 16.81
C ARG A 100 -6.05 -9.79 16.70
N GLN A 101 -4.76 -9.82 17.04
CA GLN A 101 -3.89 -8.65 16.87
C GLN A 101 -3.73 -8.26 15.40
N ALA A 102 -3.67 -9.24 14.48
CA ALA A 102 -3.60 -8.96 13.05
C ALA A 102 -4.92 -8.37 12.51
N ALA A 103 -6.08 -8.83 13.03
CA ALA A 103 -7.37 -8.19 12.76
C ALA A 103 -7.40 -6.72 13.19
N ALA A 104 -6.90 -6.41 14.39
CA ALA A 104 -6.80 -5.03 14.87
C ALA A 104 -5.91 -4.17 13.96
N ILE A 105 -4.80 -4.71 13.45
CA ILE A 105 -3.93 -3.98 12.51
C ILE A 105 -4.64 -3.73 11.17
N MET A 106 -5.35 -4.72 10.62
CA MET A 106 -6.16 -4.55 9.41
C MET A 106 -7.21 -3.44 9.58
N LEU A 107 -7.88 -3.40 10.73
CA LEU A 107 -8.82 -2.35 11.10
C LEU A 107 -8.16 -0.97 11.04
N MET A 108 -7.01 -0.82 11.71
CA MET A 108 -6.32 0.47 11.76
C MET A 108 -5.77 0.91 10.39
N ILE A 109 -5.32 -0.04 9.57
CA ILE A 109 -4.92 0.24 8.18
C ILE A 109 -6.10 0.80 7.38
N GLN A 110 -7.28 0.18 7.48
CA GLN A 110 -8.46 0.66 6.76
C GLN A 110 -8.95 2.00 7.30
N ASN A 111 -8.83 2.26 8.61
CA ASN A 111 -9.11 3.57 9.18
C ASN A 111 -8.24 4.67 8.54
N ASN A 112 -6.93 4.43 8.42
CA ASN A 112 -6.00 5.39 7.82
C ASN A 112 -6.28 5.67 6.33
N LEU A 113 -7.05 4.80 5.66
CA LEU A 113 -7.41 4.88 4.24
C LEU A 113 -8.88 5.24 4.02
N ASP A 114 -9.66 5.43 5.09
CA ASP A 114 -11.05 5.82 5.02
C ASP A 114 -11.18 7.18 4.34
N LYS A 115 -12.15 7.35 3.44
CA LYS A 115 -12.40 8.62 2.75
C LYS A 115 -12.75 9.76 3.70
N ALA A 116 -13.29 9.46 4.87
CA ALA A 116 -13.59 10.44 5.92
C ALA A 116 -12.35 10.83 6.75
N VAL A 117 -11.26 10.07 6.66
CA VAL A 117 -10.04 10.24 7.49
C VAL A 117 -8.85 10.68 6.65
N ALA A 118 -8.63 10.03 5.51
CA ALA A 118 -7.46 10.22 4.65
C ALA A 118 -7.59 11.45 3.77
N GLN A 119 -6.51 12.22 3.64
CA GLN A 119 -6.44 13.39 2.79
C GLN A 119 -6.56 13.06 1.29
N HIS A 120 -5.89 11.99 0.84
CA HIS A 120 -5.96 11.48 -0.54
C HIS A 120 -6.11 9.95 -0.51
N PRO A 121 -7.33 9.44 -0.27
CA PRO A 121 -7.55 8.02 0.03
C PRO A 121 -7.17 7.09 -1.12
N HIS A 122 -7.39 7.49 -2.38
CA HIS A 122 -7.05 6.67 -3.54
C HIS A 122 -5.54 6.62 -3.84
N GLU A 123 -4.77 7.60 -3.35
CA GLU A 123 -3.30 7.64 -3.41
C GLU A 123 -2.64 7.13 -2.12
N LEU A 124 -3.43 6.52 -1.23
CA LEU A 124 -2.97 5.92 0.02
C LEU A 124 -2.30 6.91 0.99
N ILE A 125 -2.65 8.20 0.90
CA ILE A 125 -2.09 9.27 1.73
C ILE A 125 -3.09 9.70 2.78
N THR A 126 -2.70 9.56 4.05
CA THR A 126 -3.56 9.90 5.18
C THR A 126 -3.49 11.38 5.52
N TYR A 127 -2.29 11.97 5.64
CA TYR A 127 -2.14 13.41 5.94
C TYR A 127 -0.75 13.95 5.58
N GLY A 128 -0.55 15.25 5.80
CA GLY A 128 0.73 15.93 5.53
C GLY A 128 1.06 16.07 4.05
N GLY A 129 0.10 15.87 3.15
CA GLY A 129 0.24 15.97 1.69
C GLY A 129 0.97 14.79 1.03
N ASN A 130 1.80 14.05 1.76
CA ASN A 130 2.53 12.87 1.26
C ASN A 130 2.76 11.77 2.31
N GLY A 131 2.20 11.90 3.52
CA GLY A 131 2.26 10.88 4.56
C GLY A 131 1.40 9.68 4.17
N ALA A 132 2.04 8.64 3.65
CA ALA A 132 1.40 7.50 3.03
C ALA A 132 1.38 6.25 3.91
N VAL A 133 0.32 5.45 3.75
CA VAL A 133 0.17 4.12 4.35
C VAL A 133 0.98 3.09 3.57
N PHE A 134 0.85 3.11 2.23
CA PHE A 134 1.57 2.26 1.29
C PHE A 134 1.93 3.06 0.03
N GLN A 135 2.89 2.57 -0.74
CA GLN A 135 3.30 3.20 -2.00
C GLN A 135 2.28 2.94 -3.12
N ASN A 136 1.59 1.80 -3.07
CA ASN A 136 0.65 1.36 -4.08
C ASN A 136 -0.33 0.32 -3.54
N TRP A 137 -1.38 0.05 -4.31
CA TRP A 137 -2.44 -0.88 -3.93
C TRP A 137 -2.02 -2.36 -3.91
N ALA A 138 -0.97 -2.77 -4.63
CA ALA A 138 -0.43 -4.13 -4.49
C ALA A 138 0.11 -4.39 -3.08
N GLN A 139 0.82 -3.40 -2.51
CA GLN A 139 1.33 -3.49 -1.14
C GLN A 139 0.21 -3.58 -0.11
N TYR A 140 -0.86 -2.79 -0.27
CA TYR A 140 -2.07 -2.93 0.55
C TYR A 140 -2.62 -4.36 0.47
N ARG A 141 -2.90 -4.85 -0.74
CA ARG A 141 -3.48 -6.19 -0.98
C ARG A 141 -2.65 -7.30 -0.33
N LEU A 142 -1.34 -7.30 -0.55
CA LEU A 142 -0.44 -8.31 0.03
C LEU A 142 -0.36 -8.20 1.56
N THR A 143 -0.34 -6.99 2.10
CA THR A 143 -0.33 -6.77 3.56
C THR A 143 -1.60 -7.33 4.21
N MET A 144 -2.77 -7.00 3.66
CA MET A 144 -4.05 -7.52 4.17
C MET A 144 -4.11 -9.04 4.08
N LYS A 145 -3.62 -9.61 2.98
CA LYS A 145 -3.47 -11.07 2.81
C LYS A 145 -2.60 -11.67 3.91
N TYR A 146 -1.38 -11.17 4.10
CA TYR A 146 -0.48 -11.70 5.13
C TYR A 146 -1.05 -11.57 6.55
N LEU A 147 -1.70 -10.46 6.88
CA LEU A 147 -2.37 -10.27 8.17
C LEU A 147 -3.55 -11.23 8.37
N SER A 148 -4.28 -11.58 7.31
CA SER A 148 -5.36 -12.56 7.39
C SER A 148 -4.85 -13.98 7.68
N GLU A 149 -3.66 -14.32 7.17
CA GLU A 149 -3.11 -15.68 7.20
C GLU A 149 -2.19 -15.95 8.40
N MET A 150 -1.56 -14.92 8.95
CA MET A 150 -0.50 -15.05 9.94
C MET A 150 -1.01 -15.61 11.27
N THR A 151 -0.14 -16.34 11.96
CA THR A 151 -0.34 -16.80 13.33
C THR A 151 0.27 -15.82 14.34
N ASP A 152 0.04 -16.07 15.63
CA ASP A 152 0.71 -15.40 16.75
C ASP A 152 2.20 -15.77 16.89
N SER A 153 2.69 -16.76 16.15
CA SER A 153 4.10 -17.14 16.07
C SER A 153 4.84 -16.52 14.87
N GLN A 154 4.25 -15.50 14.22
CA GLN A 154 4.84 -14.82 13.07
C GLN A 154 4.89 -13.29 13.26
N THR A 155 5.85 -12.68 12.56
CA THR A 155 5.99 -11.23 12.42
C THR A 155 5.99 -10.88 10.93
N LEU A 156 5.11 -9.96 10.53
CA LEU A 156 5.14 -9.36 9.20
C LEU A 156 6.17 -8.22 9.17
N VAL A 157 7.10 -8.29 8.24
CA VAL A 157 8.16 -7.29 8.10
C VAL A 157 7.83 -6.33 6.96
N MET A 158 7.74 -5.04 7.27
CA MET A 158 7.34 -3.98 6.32
C MET A 158 8.51 -3.05 5.99
N TYR A 159 8.85 -2.99 4.70
CA TYR A 159 9.92 -2.17 4.14
C TYR A 159 9.32 -0.97 3.40
N SER A 160 9.12 0.13 4.13
CA SER A 160 8.52 1.37 3.60
C SER A 160 7.24 1.12 2.80
N GLY A 161 6.32 0.34 3.35
CA GLY A 161 5.09 -0.07 2.69
C GLY A 161 5.19 -1.42 1.95
N HIS A 162 6.36 -1.85 1.48
CA HIS A 162 6.50 -3.19 0.88
C HIS A 162 6.40 -4.28 1.97
N PRO A 163 5.44 -5.22 1.88
CA PRO A 163 5.42 -6.36 2.78
C PRO A 163 6.48 -7.37 2.32
N LEU A 164 7.60 -7.44 3.01
CA LEU A 164 8.69 -8.37 2.69
C LEU A 164 8.25 -9.83 2.88
N GLY A 165 7.46 -10.08 3.93
CA GLY A 165 6.87 -11.38 4.20
C GLY A 165 6.67 -11.66 5.68
N LEU A 166 6.15 -12.85 5.96
CA LEU A 166 5.96 -13.38 7.30
C LEU A 166 7.17 -14.20 7.72
N PHE A 167 7.75 -13.87 8.88
CA PHE A 167 8.91 -14.55 9.45
C PHE A 167 8.54 -15.20 10.78
N PRO A 168 9.10 -16.38 11.12
CA PRO A 168 8.90 -17.00 12.44
C PRO A 168 9.33 -16.07 13.59
N SER A 169 8.56 -16.09 14.67
CA SER A 169 8.78 -15.31 15.90
C SER A 169 8.09 -16.03 17.09
N HIS A 170 7.61 -15.29 18.10
CA HIS A 170 6.92 -15.84 19.28
C HIS A 170 5.70 -14.98 19.66
N PRO A 171 4.76 -15.49 20.48
CA PRO A 171 3.52 -14.77 20.84
C PRO A 171 3.72 -13.35 21.39
N ASP A 172 4.78 -13.12 22.18
CA ASP A 172 5.09 -11.79 22.74
C ASP A 172 5.81 -10.84 21.76
N ALA A 173 6.21 -11.31 20.58
CA ALA A 173 6.83 -10.47 19.56
C ALA A 173 5.79 -9.52 18.91
N PRO A 174 6.23 -8.40 18.31
CA PRO A 174 5.34 -7.57 17.49
C PRO A 174 4.76 -8.38 16.32
N ARG A 175 3.47 -8.23 16.02
CA ARG A 175 2.89 -8.83 14.81
C ARG A 175 3.37 -8.18 13.53
N VAL A 176 3.73 -6.90 13.59
CA VAL A 176 4.25 -6.15 12.45
C VAL A 176 5.42 -5.28 12.91
N VAL A 177 6.51 -5.30 12.16
CA VAL A 177 7.62 -4.35 12.29
C VAL A 177 7.63 -3.46 11.06
N VAL A 178 7.46 -2.16 11.26
CA VAL A 178 7.36 -1.18 10.17
C VAL A 178 8.54 -0.24 10.15
N THR A 179 9.19 -0.13 9.00
CA THR A 179 10.10 0.96 8.68
C THR A 179 9.48 1.81 7.58
N ASN A 180 9.61 3.13 7.66
CA ASN A 180 9.20 4.04 6.60
C ASN A 180 10.32 5.05 6.39
N GLY A 181 10.95 5.02 5.22
CA GLY A 181 11.89 6.06 4.86
C GLY A 181 13.29 5.95 5.41
N MET A 182 13.65 4.78 5.92
CA MET A 182 15.00 4.55 6.41
C MET A 182 15.96 4.57 5.23
N VAL A 183 16.88 5.53 5.24
CA VAL A 183 17.85 5.76 4.16
C VAL A 183 19.22 6.03 4.75
N ILE A 184 20.27 5.76 3.97
CA ILE A 184 21.64 6.12 4.34
C ILE A 184 21.71 7.66 4.44
N PRO A 185 22.28 8.24 5.52
CA PRO A 185 22.17 9.69 5.78
C PRO A 185 22.57 10.62 4.63
N ASN A 186 23.58 10.24 3.85
CA ASN A 186 24.06 11.02 2.70
C ASN A 186 23.04 11.13 1.54
N TYR A 187 21.98 10.31 1.57
CA TYR A 187 20.94 10.21 0.54
C TYR A 187 19.54 10.51 1.11
N SER A 188 19.45 11.40 2.10
CA SER A 188 18.20 11.76 2.79
C SER A 188 17.67 13.15 2.41
N LYS A 189 18.11 13.72 1.28
CA LYS A 189 17.61 15.03 0.83
C LYS A 189 16.20 14.89 0.23
N PRO A 190 15.42 15.98 0.15
CA PRO A 190 14.07 15.93 -0.42
C PRO A 190 14.01 15.30 -1.83
N ASP A 191 14.96 15.62 -2.71
CA ASP A 191 15.00 15.06 -4.06
C ASP A 191 15.40 13.57 -4.09
N ASP A 192 16.22 13.11 -3.14
CA ASP A 192 16.53 11.68 -3.00
C ASP A 192 15.26 10.90 -2.63
N TRP A 193 14.48 11.48 -1.72
CA TRP A 193 13.20 10.96 -1.27
C TRP A 193 12.16 10.89 -2.38
N GLU A 194 12.00 11.95 -3.15
CA GLU A 194 11.09 12.00 -4.30
C GLU A 194 11.47 10.94 -5.35
N ARG A 195 12.76 10.78 -5.63
CA ARG A 195 13.29 9.76 -6.54
C ARG A 195 13.02 8.34 -6.03
N MET A 196 13.38 8.04 -4.78
CA MET A 196 13.18 6.71 -4.19
C MET A 196 11.71 6.30 -4.11
N ASN A 197 10.82 7.25 -3.84
CA ASN A 197 9.38 7.01 -3.83
C ASN A 197 8.84 6.73 -5.23
N ALA A 198 9.24 7.52 -6.24
CA ALA A 198 8.88 7.25 -7.64
C ALA A 198 9.42 5.90 -8.15
N LEU A 199 10.59 5.47 -7.68
CA LEU A 199 11.18 4.16 -7.99
C LEU A 199 10.48 2.98 -7.29
N GLY A 200 9.60 3.22 -6.32
CA GLY A 200 8.94 2.15 -5.58
C GLY A 200 9.82 1.47 -4.52
N VAL A 201 10.82 2.18 -3.97
CA VAL A 201 11.78 1.65 -3.00
C VAL A 201 11.73 2.31 -1.61
N SER A 202 10.97 3.39 -1.45
CA SER A 202 10.78 4.08 -0.16
C SER A 202 9.47 4.86 -0.13
N GLN A 203 8.99 5.21 1.06
CA GLN A 203 7.81 6.05 1.25
C GLN A 203 7.91 6.90 2.51
N TYR A 204 7.35 8.11 2.47
CA TYR A 204 7.25 8.94 3.66
C TYR A 204 5.99 8.54 4.43
N GLY A 205 6.16 7.88 5.56
CA GLY A 205 5.05 7.45 6.42
C GLY A 205 4.63 8.51 7.44
N GLN A 206 5.35 9.63 7.49
CA GLN A 206 5.27 10.62 8.55
C GLN A 206 5.23 9.98 9.95
N MET A 207 4.31 10.37 10.85
CA MET A 207 4.21 9.76 12.18
C MET A 207 3.21 8.61 12.19
N THR A 208 1.92 8.91 12.03
CA THR A 208 0.83 7.93 12.22
C THR A 208 0.23 7.39 10.93
N ALA A 209 0.59 7.96 9.77
CA ALA A 209 0.09 7.49 8.47
C ALA A 209 0.69 6.12 8.12
N GLY A 210 2.02 6.03 8.10
CA GLY A 210 2.75 4.81 7.79
C GLY A 210 2.84 3.82 8.95
N SER A 211 2.41 4.19 10.16
CA SER A 211 2.37 3.31 11.34
C SER A 211 0.95 2.84 11.69
N TYR A 212 -0.03 3.15 10.85
CA TYR A 212 -1.41 2.64 10.94
C TYR A 212 -2.10 3.03 12.25
N MET A 213 -2.04 4.29 12.66
CA MET A 213 -2.70 4.74 13.90
C MET A 213 -3.16 6.20 13.88
N TYR A 214 -3.49 6.74 12.71
CA TYR A 214 -4.07 8.08 12.62
C TYR A 214 -5.58 8.00 12.90
N ILE A 215 -6.12 8.95 13.66
CA ILE A 215 -7.51 8.93 14.15
C ILE A 215 -8.33 10.17 13.77
N GLY A 216 -7.80 11.02 12.88
CA GLY A 216 -8.40 12.32 12.58
C GLY A 216 -7.97 13.42 13.56
N PRO A 217 -8.41 14.66 13.32
CA PRO A 217 -8.27 15.78 14.25
C PRO A 217 -9.20 15.67 15.47
#